data_AF-A0A7W1ELS1-F1
#
_entry.id   AF-A0A7W1ELS1-F1
#
_cell.length_a   1.000
_cell.length_b   1.000
_cell.length_c   1.000
_cell.angle_alpha   90.00
_cell.angle_beta   90.00
_cell.angle_gamma   90.00
#
_symmetry.space_group_name_H-M   'P 1'
#
loop_
_entity.id
_entity.type
_entity.pdbx_description
1 polymer ?
#
loop_
_entity_poly.entity_id
_entity_poly.type
_entity_poly.pdbx_seq_one_letter_code
_entity_poly.pdbx_strand_id
1 'polypeptide(L)'
;MRLPSRVIALAALVVVAITCTDAPTGPKSTDRQPAAAFGGARLALSPSFSPSATTAYNTLAAFALEVTRVRVVLTAADGKVVKDTVIEFPPGQDRISIELPVTITGIEQTFTALLQLLDATAQVLFSGTQQVVARSGSLPAAAPPPVEINYVGPGVNVRTVRLTPSDASIAASSGVTISASGLDSAGALVTNTPFRFTLSDAALATMAPQGTNGVTVTGTGRRGTVTITAITPTGITGTARVGFIPPPASLAVVSGGGQTVQAGRAAPAPFVVEVRASDGLPVPGVAVSFAASGTGAAGAGATTDATGHAST
;
A
#
# COMPACT_ATOMS: atom_id res chain seq x y z
N MET A 1 -17.52 -16.46 8.88
CA MET A 1 -16.67 -15.35 9.37
C MET A 1 -17.15 -14.09 8.66
N ARG A 2 -18.03 -13.30 9.28
CA ARG A 2 -18.67 -12.14 8.65
C ARG A 2 -17.70 -10.95 8.76
N LEU A 3 -17.20 -10.43 7.62
CA LEU A 3 -16.52 -9.14 7.62
C LEU A 3 -17.55 -8.07 8.00
N PRO A 4 -17.28 -7.20 8.99
CA PRO A 4 -18.09 -6.01 9.17
C PRO A 4 -17.74 -5.06 8.02
N SER A 5 -18.58 -5.03 6.99
CA SER A 5 -18.58 -3.99 5.97
C SER A 5 -18.94 -2.67 6.66
N ARG A 6 -17.91 -1.94 7.11
CA ARG A 6 -18.01 -0.58 7.65
C ARG A 6 -18.30 0.38 6.50
N VAL A 7 -19.57 0.66 6.25
CA VAL A 7 -19.98 1.78 5.40
C VAL A 7 -20.04 3.00 6.31
N ILE A 8 -18.96 3.78 6.35
CA ILE A 8 -18.95 5.05 7.06
C ILE A 8 -19.76 6.06 6.26
N ALA A 9 -20.94 6.40 6.77
CA ALA A 9 -21.61 7.64 6.44
C ALA A 9 -21.18 8.67 7.50
N LEU A 10 -20.17 9.50 7.18
CA LEU A 10 -19.92 10.72 7.95
C LEU A 10 -21.15 11.63 7.73
N ALA A 11 -22.02 11.67 8.73
CA ALA A 11 -23.19 12.53 8.73
C ALA A 11 -22.82 13.89 9.33
N ALA A 12 -23.45 14.95 8.78
CA ALA A 12 -23.31 16.36 9.10
C ALA A 12 -22.71 16.68 10.48
N LEU A 13 -21.55 17.33 10.46
CA LEU A 13 -20.90 17.95 11.60
C LEU A 13 -21.58 19.30 11.87
N VAL A 14 -22.48 19.36 12.84
CA VAL A 14 -23.03 20.63 13.32
C VAL A 14 -22.13 21.14 14.45
N VAL A 15 -21.41 22.23 14.18
CA VAL A 15 -20.53 22.89 15.15
C VAL A 15 -21.34 23.99 15.86
N VAL A 16 -21.68 23.75 17.11
CA VAL A 16 -22.34 24.76 17.95
C VAL A 16 -21.27 25.47 18.79
N ALA A 17 -21.05 26.77 18.57
CA ALA A 17 -20.32 27.58 19.55
C ALA A 17 -21.33 28.17 20.54
N ILE A 18 -21.29 27.71 21.80
CA ILE A 18 -21.95 28.40 22.91
C ILE A 18 -20.84 29.04 23.73
N THR A 19 -20.78 30.37 23.73
CA THR A 19 -20.07 31.10 24.79
C THR A 19 -21.12 31.88 25.57
N CYS A 20 -21.49 31.37 26.75
CA CYS A 20 -22.06 32.21 27.78
C CYS A 20 -20.91 33.05 28.35
N THR A 21 -20.71 34.25 27.80
CA THR A 21 -20.03 35.30 28.56
C THR A 21 -21.11 36.11 29.25
N ASP A 22 -21.18 35.94 30.58
CA ASP A 22 -21.91 36.81 31.48
C ASP A 22 -21.62 38.27 31.11
N ALA A 23 -22.67 39.02 30.81
CA ALA A 23 -22.56 40.46 30.68
C ALA A 23 -22.11 41.02 32.03
N PRO A 24 -21.11 41.92 32.11
CA PRO A 24 -20.90 42.68 33.33
C PRO A 24 -22.15 43.53 33.56
N THR A 25 -22.96 43.16 34.55
CA THR A 25 -24.04 44.00 35.09
C THR A 25 -23.42 45.12 35.91
N GLY A 26 -22.64 45.99 35.26
CA GLY A 26 -22.16 47.25 35.80
C GLY A 26 -23.11 48.39 35.42
N PRO A 27 -23.27 49.44 36.25
CA PRO A 27 -24.20 50.52 35.97
C PRO A 27 -23.80 51.29 34.71
N LYS A 28 -24.81 51.65 33.90
CA LYS A 28 -24.68 52.38 32.64
C LYS A 28 -23.84 53.65 32.79
N SER A 29 -22.66 53.70 32.17
CA SER A 29 -22.03 54.97 31.79
C SER A 29 -22.41 55.31 30.35
N THR A 30 -23.25 56.33 30.19
CA THR A 30 -23.55 56.98 28.91
C THR A 30 -22.32 57.78 28.47
N ASP A 31 -21.37 57.12 27.80
CA ASP A 31 -20.44 57.71 26.82
C ASP A 31 -19.32 56.71 26.51
N ARG A 32 -19.55 55.83 25.54
CA ARG A 32 -18.51 55.27 24.66
C ARG A 32 -19.13 54.39 23.59
N GLN A 33 -18.64 54.62 22.37
CA GLN A 33 -18.60 53.75 21.19
C GLN A 33 -19.21 52.34 21.35
N PRO A 34 -20.09 51.88 20.43
CA PRO A 34 -20.65 50.54 20.53
C PRO A 34 -19.53 49.52 20.56
N ALA A 35 -19.35 48.86 21.71
CA ALA A 35 -18.53 47.67 21.80
C ALA A 35 -19.12 46.67 20.82
N ALA A 36 -18.32 46.26 19.83
CA ALA A 36 -18.73 45.24 18.87
C ALA A 36 -19.28 44.04 19.64
N ALA A 37 -20.57 43.75 19.45
CA ALA A 37 -21.21 42.62 20.09
C ALA A 37 -20.55 41.34 19.58
N PHE A 38 -19.68 40.74 20.40
CA PHE A 38 -19.09 39.44 20.12
C PHE A 38 -20.16 38.37 20.34
N GLY A 39 -20.98 38.12 19.31
CA GLY A 39 -22.01 37.08 19.32
C GLY A 39 -21.41 35.73 18.94
N GLY A 40 -21.67 34.69 19.73
CA GLY A 40 -21.29 33.31 19.38
C GLY A 40 -21.82 32.93 18.00
N ALA A 41 -21.00 32.25 17.20
CA ALA A 41 -21.29 31.89 15.82
C ALA A 41 -21.51 30.38 15.64
N ARG A 42 -22.46 29.99 14.78
CA ARG A 42 -22.67 28.58 14.41
C ARG A 42 -22.01 28.30 13.07
N LEU A 43 -21.34 27.16 12.98
CA LEU A 43 -20.70 26.65 11.76
C LEU A 43 -21.17 25.20 11.56
N ALA A 44 -21.33 24.76 10.31
CA ALA A 44 -21.61 23.35 10.06
C ALA A 44 -20.80 22.88 8.85
N LEU A 45 -20.30 21.66 8.93
CA LEU A 45 -19.53 20.99 7.88
C LEU A 45 -20.21 19.67 7.55
N SER A 46 -20.22 19.24 6.30
CA SER A 46 -20.69 17.90 5.94
C SER A 46 -19.57 17.16 5.22
N PRO A 47 -18.59 16.58 5.94
CA PRO A 47 -17.50 15.88 5.29
C PRO A 47 -17.98 14.58 4.67
N SER A 48 -17.52 14.29 3.47
CA SER A 48 -17.77 13.03 2.76
C SER A 48 -16.50 12.55 2.10
N PHE A 49 -16.18 11.27 2.25
CA PHE A 49 -15.06 10.68 1.52
C PHE A 49 -15.36 10.63 0.03
N SER A 50 -14.36 10.93 -0.79
CA SER A 50 -14.41 10.58 -2.21
C SER A 50 -14.46 9.05 -2.38
N PRO A 51 -14.89 8.53 -3.54
CA PRO A 51 -14.94 7.07 -3.78
C PRO A 51 -13.58 6.38 -3.59
N SER A 52 -12.50 7.03 -4.02
CA SER A 52 -11.13 6.52 -3.85
C SER A 52 -10.71 6.55 -2.38
N ALA A 53 -11.04 7.61 -1.65
CA ALA A 53 -10.73 7.73 -0.24
C ALA A 53 -11.52 6.73 0.62
N THR A 54 -12.74 6.40 0.24
CA THR A 54 -13.54 5.34 0.88
C THR A 54 -12.83 3.97 0.77
N THR A 55 -12.30 3.67 -0.42
CA THR A 55 -11.56 2.42 -0.67
C THR A 55 -10.26 2.38 0.13
N ALA A 56 -9.50 3.49 0.14
CA ALA A 56 -8.28 3.61 0.93
C ALA A 56 -8.57 3.43 2.42
N TYR A 57 -9.59 4.10 2.96
CA TYR A 57 -9.99 4.02 4.36
C TYR A 57 -10.30 2.59 4.80
N ASN A 58 -11.07 1.85 4.00
CA ASN A 58 -11.45 0.47 4.29
C ASN A 58 -10.28 -0.52 4.29
N THR A 59 -9.13 -0.13 3.73
CA THR A 59 -7.95 -1.00 3.64
C THR A 59 -6.78 -0.57 4.54
N LEU A 60 -6.84 0.61 5.18
CA LEU A 60 -5.75 1.17 6.00
C LEU A 60 -5.18 0.18 7.02
N ALA A 61 -6.06 -0.51 7.75
CA ALA A 61 -5.64 -1.46 8.80
C ALA A 61 -4.77 -2.60 8.23
N ALA A 62 -5.00 -2.99 6.97
CA ALA A 62 -4.20 -3.99 6.28
C ALA A 62 -2.77 -3.50 5.93
N PHE A 63 -2.53 -2.20 6.04
CA PHE A 63 -1.24 -1.53 5.89
C PHE A 63 -0.66 -1.05 7.23
N ALA A 64 -1.24 -1.45 8.36
CA ALA A 64 -0.91 -0.93 9.69
C ALA A 64 -1.05 0.60 9.80
N LEU A 65 -1.97 1.17 9.02
CA LEU A 65 -2.37 2.57 9.12
C LEU A 65 -3.71 2.66 9.84
N GLU A 66 -3.89 3.68 10.66
CA GLU A 66 -5.14 3.93 11.38
C GLU A 66 -5.34 5.45 11.54
N VAL A 67 -6.59 5.89 11.42
CA VAL A 67 -6.97 7.26 11.76
C VAL A 67 -7.27 7.31 13.25
N THR A 68 -6.49 8.08 14.01
CA THR A 68 -6.67 8.24 15.45
C THR A 68 -6.99 9.67 15.85
N ARG A 69 -6.79 10.65 14.95
CA ARG A 69 -7.02 12.07 15.23
C ARG A 69 -7.65 12.78 14.06
N VAL A 70 -8.41 13.82 14.36
CA VAL A 70 -8.95 14.76 13.38
C VAL A 70 -8.42 16.15 13.72
N ARG A 71 -7.72 16.78 12.78
CA ARG A 71 -7.31 18.18 12.88
C ARG A 71 -8.24 19.04 12.04
N VAL A 72 -8.73 20.11 12.64
CA VAL A 72 -9.56 21.12 11.99
C VAL A 72 -8.85 22.46 12.09
N VAL A 73 -8.59 23.07 10.94
CA VAL A 73 -7.98 24.41 10.85
C VAL A 73 -8.97 25.34 10.15
N LEU A 74 -9.25 26.48 10.76
CA LEU A 74 -10.04 27.56 10.18
C LEU A 74 -9.15 28.75 9.89
N THR A 75 -9.13 29.17 8.64
CA THR A 75 -8.34 30.31 8.17
C THR A 75 -9.28 31.40 7.67
N ALA A 76 -9.12 32.63 8.15
CA ALA A 76 -9.87 33.79 7.65
C ALA A 76 -9.42 34.18 6.23
N ALA A 77 -10.19 35.05 5.57
CA ALA A 77 -9.89 35.51 4.21
C ALA A 77 -8.56 36.25 4.08
N ASP A 78 -8.04 36.81 5.17
CA ASP A 78 -6.72 37.47 5.24
C ASP A 78 -5.55 36.47 5.43
N GLY A 79 -5.84 35.17 5.43
CA GLY A 79 -4.86 34.10 5.61
C GLY A 79 -4.51 33.79 7.07
N LYS A 80 -5.08 34.50 8.05
CA LYS A 80 -4.81 34.22 9.46
C LYS A 80 -5.56 32.97 9.93
N VAL A 81 -4.84 32.08 10.60
CA VAL A 81 -5.45 30.93 11.28
C VAL A 81 -6.20 31.44 12.51
N VAL A 82 -7.52 31.31 12.48
CA VAL A 82 -8.42 31.73 13.57
C VAL A 82 -8.59 30.61 14.58
N LYS A 83 -8.51 29.36 14.13
CA LYS A 83 -8.59 28.19 14.99
C LYS A 83 -7.80 27.04 14.39
N ASP A 84 -7.05 26.34 15.23
CA ASP A 84 -6.39 25.07 14.90
C ASP A 84 -6.62 24.14 16.09
N THR A 85 -7.24 22.99 15.86
CA THR A 85 -7.59 22.06 16.94
C THR A 85 -7.44 20.64 16.45
N VAL A 86 -6.82 19.81 17.28
CA VAL A 86 -6.67 18.38 17.07
C VAL A 86 -7.55 17.67 18.10
N ILE A 87 -8.35 16.73 17.62
CA ILE A 87 -9.34 16.01 18.41
C ILE A 87 -9.03 14.54 18.26
N GLU A 88 -8.93 13.84 19.39
CA GLU A 88 -8.77 12.39 19.40
C GLU A 88 -10.02 11.75 18.81
N PHE A 89 -9.83 10.81 17.89
CA PHE A 89 -10.86 10.03 17.25
C PHE A 89 -10.69 8.57 17.68
N PRO A 90 -11.42 8.14 18.74
CA PRO A 90 -11.19 6.83 19.33
C PRO A 90 -11.47 5.70 18.33
N PRO A 91 -10.71 4.60 18.40
CA PRO A 91 -10.94 3.45 17.55
C PRO A 91 -12.36 2.90 17.75
N GLY A 92 -13.08 2.67 16.65
CA GLY A 92 -14.43 2.09 16.66
C GLY A 92 -15.60 3.08 16.70
N GLN A 93 -15.34 4.39 16.66
CA GLN A 93 -16.38 5.38 16.37
C GLN A 93 -16.50 5.61 14.86
N ASP A 94 -17.74 5.64 14.36
CA ASP A 94 -18.03 5.96 12.95
C ASP A 94 -18.55 7.41 12.78
N ARG A 95 -18.71 8.14 13.89
CA ARG A 95 -19.16 9.54 13.94
C ARG A 95 -18.52 10.26 15.12
N ILE A 96 -18.15 11.52 14.90
CA ILE A 96 -17.70 12.44 15.95
C ILE A 96 -18.42 13.78 15.78
N SER A 97 -18.95 14.31 16.88
CA SER A 97 -19.45 15.68 16.93
C SER A 97 -18.33 16.57 17.44
N ILE A 98 -17.97 17.59 16.67
CA ILE A 98 -16.89 18.53 17.01
C ILE A 98 -17.54 19.89 17.28
N GLU A 99 -17.36 20.38 18.50
CA GLU A 99 -17.70 21.75 18.86
C GLU A 99 -16.43 22.60 18.82
N LEU A 100 -16.45 23.63 17.99
CA LEU A 100 -15.31 24.49 17.71
C LEU A 100 -15.76 25.94 17.94
N PRO A 101 -15.42 26.55 19.08
CA PRO A 101 -15.77 27.94 19.32
C PRO A 101 -14.93 28.84 18.40
N VAL A 102 -15.61 29.69 17.64
CA VAL A 102 -15.01 30.64 16.67
C VAL A 102 -15.60 32.02 16.93
N THR A 103 -14.73 33.01 17.07
CA THR A 103 -15.14 34.42 17.15
C THR A 103 -15.29 34.97 15.73
N ILE A 104 -16.42 35.62 15.44
CA ILE A 104 -16.65 36.30 14.16
C ILE A 104 -16.67 37.82 14.34
N THR A 105 -16.25 38.54 13.31
CA THR A 105 -16.40 40.00 13.22
C THR A 105 -17.66 40.31 12.41
N GLY A 106 -18.68 40.88 13.04
CA GLY A 106 -19.96 41.18 12.40
C GLY A 106 -20.98 40.05 12.54
N ILE A 107 -21.95 39.98 11.62
CA ILE A 107 -23.06 39.00 11.68
C ILE A 107 -22.82 37.73 10.85
N GLU A 108 -21.89 37.78 9.89
CA GLU A 108 -21.50 36.70 9.00
C GLU A 108 -20.00 36.84 8.65
N GLN A 109 -19.28 35.72 8.65
CA GLN A 109 -17.88 35.68 8.26
C GLN A 109 -17.52 34.37 7.55
N THR A 110 -16.76 34.47 6.46
CA THR A 110 -16.28 33.32 5.69
C THR A 110 -14.91 32.86 6.19
N PHE A 111 -14.75 31.55 6.30
CA PHE A 111 -13.50 30.87 6.62
C PHE A 111 -13.18 29.80 5.58
N THR A 112 -11.90 29.47 5.43
CA THR A 112 -11.45 28.23 4.78
C THR A 112 -11.28 27.19 5.87
N ALA A 113 -12.05 26.10 5.81
CA ALA A 113 -11.93 24.96 6.70
C ALA A 113 -11.09 23.87 6.06
N LEU A 114 -9.96 23.55 6.68
CA LEU A 114 -9.13 22.40 6.36
C LEU A 114 -9.40 21.29 7.38
N LEU A 115 -9.81 20.13 6.89
CA LEU A 115 -10.00 18.92 7.68
C LEU A 115 -8.90 17.93 7.31
N GLN A 116 -8.17 17.45 8.32
CA GLN A 116 -7.14 16.43 8.17
C GLN A 116 -7.42 15.26 9.11
N LEU A 117 -7.34 14.05 8.60
CA LEU A 117 -7.41 12.82 9.39
C LEU A 117 -5.98 12.31 9.54
N LEU A 118 -5.54 12.14 10.78
CA LEU A 118 -4.17 11.81 11.13
C LEU A 118 -4.08 10.49 11.89
N ASP A 119 -2.91 9.88 11.83
CA ASP A 119 -2.56 8.72 12.64
C ASP A 119 -2.01 9.11 14.04
N ALA A 120 -1.58 8.10 14.79
CA ALA A 120 -0.99 8.26 16.11
C ALA A 120 0.34 9.05 16.09
N THR A 121 1.01 9.12 14.93
CA THR A 121 2.28 9.84 14.73
C THR A 121 2.09 11.26 14.17
N ALA A 122 0.84 11.71 14.00
CA ALA A 122 0.45 12.97 13.36
C ALA A 122 0.76 13.03 11.85
N GLN A 123 0.91 11.87 11.19
CA GLN A 123 0.92 11.76 9.74
C GLN A 123 -0.49 11.98 9.18
N VAL A 124 -0.61 12.88 8.19
CA VAL A 124 -1.87 13.12 7.49
C VAL A 124 -2.16 11.98 6.52
N LEU A 125 -3.27 11.28 6.73
CA LEU A 125 -3.74 10.20 5.86
C LEU A 125 -4.81 10.69 4.87
N PHE A 126 -5.67 11.60 5.32
CA PHE A 126 -6.70 12.21 4.49
C PHE A 126 -6.78 13.71 4.70
N SER A 127 -7.18 14.43 3.67
CA SER A 127 -7.33 15.87 3.70
C SER A 127 -8.49 16.32 2.82
N GLY A 128 -9.20 17.34 3.26
CA GLY A 128 -10.18 18.07 2.47
C GLY A 128 -10.23 19.53 2.90
N THR A 129 -10.53 20.43 1.97
CA THR A 129 -10.63 21.86 2.22
C THR A 129 -11.92 22.41 1.62
N GLN A 130 -12.59 23.32 2.32
CA GLN A 130 -13.83 23.91 1.86
C GLN A 130 -14.02 25.31 2.45
N GLN A 131 -14.59 26.23 1.66
CA GLN A 131 -15.06 27.51 2.19
C GLN A 131 -16.37 27.34 2.94
N VAL A 132 -16.43 27.91 4.13
CA VAL A 132 -17.54 27.78 5.07
C VAL A 132 -17.90 29.13 5.64
N VAL A 133 -19.19 29.30 5.94
CA VAL A 133 -19.73 30.57 6.42
C VAL A 133 -20.21 30.39 7.85
N ALA A 134 -19.62 31.13 8.78
CA ALA A 134 -20.08 31.21 10.15
C ALA A 134 -21.07 32.38 10.28
N ARG A 135 -22.20 32.13 10.92
CA ARG A 135 -23.22 33.15 11.18
C ARG A 135 -23.44 33.33 12.67
N SER A 136 -23.71 34.57 13.07
CA SER A 136 -24.13 34.89 14.44
C SER A 136 -25.34 34.05 14.86
N GLY A 137 -25.46 33.71 16.14
CA GLY A 137 -26.56 32.89 16.66
C GLY A 137 -27.97 33.48 16.45
N SER A 138 -28.08 34.75 16.07
CA SER A 138 -29.33 35.42 15.67
C SER A 138 -29.79 35.10 14.25
N LEU A 139 -28.95 34.51 13.40
CA LEU A 139 -29.30 34.11 12.05
C LEU A 139 -29.48 32.59 11.95
N PRO A 140 -30.33 32.11 11.01
CA PRO A 140 -30.37 30.69 10.67
C PRO A 140 -28.97 30.21 10.26
N ALA A 141 -28.60 29.02 10.74
CA ALA A 141 -27.33 28.39 10.38
C ALA A 141 -27.21 28.29 8.85
N ALA A 142 -26.03 28.60 8.32
CA ALA A 142 -25.75 28.37 6.91
C ALA A 142 -25.85 26.87 6.61
N ALA A 143 -26.34 26.53 5.42
CA ALA A 143 -26.35 25.13 4.98
C ALA A 143 -24.90 24.61 4.95
N PRO A 144 -24.60 23.46 5.59
CA PRO A 144 -23.24 22.93 5.63
C PRO A 144 -22.78 22.58 4.21
N PRO A 145 -21.71 23.19 3.70
CA PRO A 145 -21.17 22.80 2.41
C PRO A 145 -20.59 21.37 2.52
N PRO A 146 -20.73 20.55 1.45
CA PRO A 146 -20.06 19.26 1.40
C PRO A 146 -18.55 19.48 1.35
N VAL A 147 -17.81 18.77 2.21
CA VAL A 147 -16.33 18.79 2.20
C VAL A 147 -15.86 17.44 1.67
N GLU A 148 -15.31 17.42 0.47
CA GLU A 148 -14.75 16.19 -0.08
C GLU A 148 -13.40 15.87 0.56
N ILE A 149 -13.33 14.71 1.23
CA ILE A 149 -12.13 14.20 1.90
C ILE A 149 -11.42 13.22 0.96
N ASN A 150 -10.16 13.53 0.64
CA ASN A 150 -9.31 12.74 -0.24
C ASN A 150 -8.19 12.04 0.52
N TYR A 151 -7.77 10.86 0.06
CA TYR A 151 -6.57 10.21 0.59
C TYR A 151 -5.32 10.96 0.13
N VAL A 152 -4.48 11.36 1.07
CA VAL A 152 -3.20 12.07 0.83
C VAL A 152 -2.03 11.40 1.58
N GLY A 153 -2.28 10.24 2.17
CA GLY A 153 -1.31 9.51 2.97
C GLY A 153 -0.20 8.83 2.16
N PRO A 154 0.60 7.97 2.83
CA PRO A 154 1.68 7.22 2.21
C PRO A 154 1.28 6.53 0.90
N GLY A 155 2.16 6.64 -0.11
CA GLY A 155 1.96 5.99 -1.40
C GLY A 155 0.92 6.65 -2.32
N VAL A 156 0.34 7.81 -1.97
CA VAL A 156 -0.66 8.50 -2.81
C VAL A 156 -0.15 8.82 -4.23
N ASN A 157 1.14 9.12 -4.37
CA ASN A 157 1.75 9.48 -5.64
C ASN A 157 2.23 8.29 -6.47
N VAL A 158 2.08 7.05 -5.98
CA VAL A 158 2.50 5.85 -6.70
C VAL A 158 1.62 5.67 -7.94
N ARG A 159 2.27 5.47 -9.08
CA ARG A 159 1.65 5.16 -10.37
C ARG A 159 2.02 3.77 -10.87
N THR A 160 3.21 3.29 -10.50
CA THR A 160 3.70 1.97 -10.88
C THR A 160 4.29 1.27 -9.66
N VAL A 161 4.02 -0.03 -9.50
CA VAL A 161 4.66 -0.87 -8.49
C VAL A 161 5.58 -1.86 -9.17
N ARG A 162 6.84 -1.91 -8.75
CA ARG A 162 7.86 -2.83 -9.26
C ARG A 162 8.33 -3.77 -8.17
N LEU A 163 8.26 -5.08 -8.44
CA LEU A 163 8.85 -6.11 -7.59
C LEU A 163 10.21 -6.52 -8.18
N THR A 164 11.18 -6.74 -7.30
CA THR A 164 12.54 -7.16 -7.67
C THR A 164 12.99 -8.34 -6.80
N PRO A 165 13.41 -9.47 -7.40
CA PRO A 165 13.28 -9.79 -8.84
C PRO A 165 11.81 -9.86 -9.29
N SER A 166 11.54 -9.57 -10.57
CA SER A 166 10.19 -9.73 -11.17
C SER A 166 9.92 -11.18 -11.55
N ASP A 167 10.96 -11.94 -11.88
CA ASP A 167 10.91 -13.37 -12.15
C ASP A 167 12.12 -14.04 -11.50
N ALA A 168 11.90 -15.17 -10.84
CA ALA A 168 12.95 -16.00 -10.27
C ALA A 168 12.62 -17.49 -10.46
N SER A 169 13.65 -18.31 -10.60
CA SER A 169 13.54 -19.77 -10.56
C SER A 169 14.55 -20.28 -9.55
N ILE A 170 14.08 -21.01 -8.54
CA ILE A 170 14.88 -21.48 -7.42
C ILE A 170 14.61 -22.95 -7.12
N ALA A 171 15.50 -23.58 -6.35
CA ALA A 171 15.27 -24.94 -5.88
C ALA A 171 13.98 -25.00 -5.04
N ALA A 172 13.23 -26.11 -5.15
CA ALA A 172 11.86 -26.17 -4.67
C ALA A 172 11.68 -26.01 -3.15
N SER A 173 12.73 -26.23 -2.35
CA SER A 173 12.75 -26.02 -0.89
C SER A 173 13.54 -24.78 -0.46
N SER A 174 13.98 -23.95 -1.41
CA SER A 174 14.74 -22.72 -1.15
C SER A 174 13.83 -21.51 -0.95
N GLY A 175 14.43 -20.44 -0.43
CA GLY A 175 13.81 -19.13 -0.28
C GLY A 175 14.42 -18.07 -1.20
N VAL A 176 13.61 -17.11 -1.62
CA VAL A 176 14.05 -15.89 -2.33
C VAL A 176 13.37 -14.67 -1.72
N THR A 177 14.12 -13.57 -1.58
CA THR A 177 13.56 -12.30 -1.15
C THR A 177 13.08 -11.50 -2.36
N ILE A 178 11.83 -11.04 -2.30
CA ILE A 178 11.20 -10.14 -3.27
C ILE A 178 10.97 -8.79 -2.59
N SER A 179 11.47 -7.72 -3.18
CA SER A 179 11.30 -6.34 -2.69
C SER A 179 10.37 -5.56 -3.61
N ALA A 180 9.40 -4.83 -3.06
CA ALA A 180 8.51 -3.92 -3.76
C ALA A 180 9.00 -2.48 -3.67
N SER A 181 8.78 -1.73 -4.75
CA SER A 181 9.06 -0.30 -4.85
C SER A 181 7.91 0.38 -5.59
N GLY A 182 7.54 1.57 -5.13
CA GLY A 182 6.53 2.41 -5.76
C GLY A 182 7.22 3.51 -6.55
N LEU A 183 6.79 3.72 -7.78
CA LEU A 183 7.31 4.74 -8.68
C LEU A 183 6.21 5.75 -9.01
N ASP A 184 6.54 7.03 -9.08
CA ASP A 184 5.64 8.09 -9.51
C ASP A 184 5.50 8.14 -11.06
N SER A 185 4.82 9.16 -11.57
CA SER A 185 4.63 9.36 -13.02
C SER A 185 5.92 9.67 -13.78
N ALA A 186 6.97 10.15 -13.10
CA ALA A 186 8.27 10.41 -13.68
C ALA A 186 9.21 9.19 -13.57
N GLY A 187 8.77 8.11 -12.92
CA GLY A 187 9.58 6.92 -12.65
C GLY A 187 10.50 7.07 -11.43
N ALA A 188 10.33 8.11 -10.61
CA ALA A 188 11.10 8.29 -9.39
C ALA A 188 10.50 7.48 -8.23
N LEU A 189 11.36 7.04 -7.30
CA LEU A 189 10.94 6.25 -6.14
C LEU A 189 10.09 7.09 -5.18
N VAL A 190 8.90 6.57 -4.84
CA VAL A 190 8.05 7.10 -3.77
C VAL A 190 8.45 6.44 -2.46
N THR A 191 9.12 7.19 -1.59
CA THR A 191 9.58 6.74 -0.27
C THR A 191 8.40 6.43 0.66
N ASN A 192 8.62 5.54 1.64
CA ASN A 192 7.63 5.15 2.64
C ASN A 192 6.30 4.66 2.04
N THR A 193 6.33 4.06 0.85
CA THR A 193 5.14 3.42 0.27
C THR A 193 4.83 2.14 1.04
N PRO A 194 3.66 2.02 1.67
CA PRO A 194 3.28 0.78 2.34
C PRO A 194 2.78 -0.22 1.30
N PHE A 195 3.19 -1.48 1.45
CA PHE A 195 2.78 -2.57 0.58
C PHE A 195 2.10 -3.67 1.37
N ARG A 196 1.07 -4.25 0.75
CA ARG A 196 0.50 -5.51 1.20
C ARG A 196 0.79 -6.57 0.16
N PHE A 197 1.30 -7.71 0.60
CA PHE A 197 1.65 -8.82 -0.27
C PHE A 197 0.60 -9.93 -0.18
N THR A 198 0.32 -10.57 -1.31
CA THR A 198 -0.46 -11.81 -1.40
C THR A 198 0.27 -12.84 -2.24
N LEU A 199 0.07 -14.10 -1.90
CA LEU A 199 0.61 -15.25 -2.62
C LEU A 199 -0.53 -16.01 -3.30
N SER A 200 -0.32 -16.41 -4.56
CA SER A 200 -1.37 -17.09 -5.34
C SER A 200 -1.70 -18.51 -4.84
N ASP A 201 -0.72 -19.23 -4.29
CA ASP A 201 -0.88 -20.60 -3.82
C ASP A 201 -0.01 -20.88 -2.59
N ALA A 202 -0.64 -21.04 -1.44
CA ALA A 202 0.01 -21.34 -0.17
C ALA A 202 0.40 -22.82 0.00
N ALA A 203 -0.07 -23.72 -0.87
CA ALA A 203 0.32 -25.13 -0.87
C ALA A 203 1.68 -25.35 -1.55
N LEU A 204 2.10 -24.43 -2.41
CA LEU A 204 3.39 -24.47 -3.10
C LEU A 204 4.48 -23.68 -2.38
N ALA A 205 4.14 -22.57 -1.73
CA ALA A 205 5.10 -21.75 -1.02
C ALA A 205 4.49 -21.07 0.22
N THR A 206 5.37 -20.66 1.13
CA THR A 206 5.05 -19.78 2.25
C THR A 206 5.66 -18.41 2.01
N MET A 207 5.11 -17.38 2.65
CA MET A 207 5.57 -16.00 2.52
C MET A 207 5.74 -15.39 3.91
N ALA A 208 6.94 -14.89 4.19
CA ALA A 208 7.26 -14.20 5.44
C ALA A 208 7.65 -12.74 5.15
N PRO A 209 7.16 -11.75 5.93
CA PRO A 209 7.50 -10.35 5.72
C PRO A 209 8.99 -10.08 5.99
N GLN A 210 9.56 -9.14 5.25
CA GLN A 210 10.90 -8.58 5.41
C GLN A 210 10.80 -7.05 5.41
N GLY A 211 10.57 -6.48 6.60
CA GLY A 211 10.24 -5.07 6.74
C GLY A 211 8.90 -4.71 6.05
N THR A 212 8.75 -3.44 5.67
CA THR A 212 7.51 -2.93 5.04
C THR A 212 7.44 -3.16 3.53
N ASN A 213 8.58 -3.39 2.89
CA ASN A 213 8.70 -3.39 1.42
C ASN A 213 9.21 -4.72 0.87
N GLY A 214 9.40 -5.76 1.69
CA GLY A 214 9.95 -7.03 1.25
C GLY A 214 9.20 -8.22 1.80
N VAL A 215 9.30 -9.33 1.09
CA VAL A 215 8.86 -10.65 1.54
C VAL A 215 9.89 -11.71 1.17
N THR A 216 10.07 -12.70 2.02
CA THR A 216 10.79 -13.94 1.67
C THR A 216 9.76 -14.99 1.29
N VAL A 217 9.86 -15.49 0.06
CA VAL A 217 9.01 -16.55 -0.48
C VAL A 217 9.81 -17.85 -0.42
N THR A 218 9.29 -18.85 0.31
CA THR A 218 9.98 -20.14 0.53
C THR A 218 9.14 -21.28 0.00
N GLY A 219 9.71 -22.07 -0.91
CA GLY A 219 9.03 -23.20 -1.52
C GLY A 219 8.87 -24.39 -0.55
N THR A 220 7.87 -25.21 -0.80
CA THR A 220 7.51 -26.39 0.04
C THR A 220 8.18 -27.70 -0.40
N GLY A 221 9.10 -27.63 -1.36
CA GLY A 221 9.71 -28.80 -2.01
C GLY A 221 8.95 -29.32 -3.24
N ARG A 222 7.80 -28.72 -3.57
CA ARG A 222 6.98 -29.10 -4.74
C ARG A 222 7.34 -28.26 -5.96
N ARG A 223 7.28 -28.86 -7.15
CA ARG A 223 7.39 -28.13 -8.40
C ARG A 223 6.16 -27.26 -8.63
N GLY A 224 6.37 -26.04 -9.11
CA GLY A 224 5.29 -25.16 -9.53
C GLY A 224 5.75 -23.71 -9.62
N THR A 225 4.82 -22.83 -9.97
CA THR A 225 5.07 -21.38 -10.04
C THR A 225 4.01 -20.67 -9.22
N VAL A 226 4.45 -19.75 -8.36
CA VAL A 226 3.57 -18.87 -7.60
C VAL A 226 3.69 -17.45 -8.12
N THR A 227 2.59 -16.70 -8.06
CA THR A 227 2.57 -15.26 -8.30
C THR A 227 2.48 -14.55 -6.96
N ILE A 228 3.38 -13.58 -6.76
CA ILE A 228 3.35 -12.64 -5.65
C ILE A 228 2.75 -11.35 -6.18
N THR A 229 1.77 -10.82 -5.47
CA THR A 229 1.16 -9.52 -5.79
C THR A 229 1.41 -8.56 -4.64
N ALA A 230 2.02 -7.42 -4.91
CA ALA A 230 2.06 -6.30 -3.98
C ALA A 230 1.00 -5.27 -4.38
N ILE A 231 0.24 -4.74 -3.41
CA ILE A 231 -0.77 -3.70 -3.61
C ILE A 231 -0.51 -2.51 -2.68
N THR A 232 -0.77 -1.28 -3.14
CA THR A 232 -0.71 -0.04 -2.34
C THR A 232 -2.09 0.34 -1.76
N PRO A 233 -2.19 1.28 -0.79
CA PRO A 233 -3.47 1.75 -0.27
C PRO A 233 -4.38 2.39 -1.34
N THR A 234 -3.78 2.93 -2.40
CA THR A 234 -4.48 3.49 -3.56
C THR A 234 -4.91 2.44 -4.58
N GLY A 235 -4.61 1.16 -4.34
CA GLY A 235 -5.02 0.04 -5.20
C GLY A 235 -4.08 -0.25 -6.37
N ILE A 236 -2.91 0.40 -6.45
CA ILE A 236 -1.93 0.11 -7.51
C ILE A 236 -1.23 -1.20 -7.20
N THR A 237 -1.14 -2.09 -8.19
CA THR A 237 -0.57 -3.43 -8.03
C THR A 237 0.68 -3.64 -8.86
N GLY A 238 1.60 -4.47 -8.35
CA GLY A 238 2.70 -5.05 -9.10
C GLY A 238 2.82 -6.53 -8.81
N THR A 239 3.40 -7.28 -9.74
CA THR A 239 3.54 -8.74 -9.61
C THR A 239 4.96 -9.23 -9.82
N ALA A 240 5.28 -10.36 -9.22
CA ALA A 240 6.48 -11.15 -9.50
C ALA A 240 6.13 -12.64 -9.54
N ARG A 241 6.90 -13.42 -10.30
CA ARG A 241 6.73 -14.88 -10.38
C ARG A 241 7.95 -15.59 -9.79
N VAL A 242 7.69 -16.64 -9.02
CA VAL A 242 8.73 -17.51 -8.48
C VAL A 242 8.41 -18.94 -8.89
N GLY A 243 9.29 -19.52 -9.69
CA GLY A 243 9.30 -20.93 -10.05
C GLY A 243 10.10 -21.76 -9.06
N PHE A 244 9.58 -22.93 -8.72
CA PHE A 244 10.17 -23.91 -7.83
C PHE A 244 10.48 -25.18 -8.61
N ILE A 245 11.74 -25.59 -8.61
CA ILE A 245 12.22 -26.77 -9.34
C ILE A 245 12.91 -27.72 -8.33
N PRO A 246 12.46 -28.97 -8.18
CA PRO A 246 13.14 -29.91 -7.29
C PRO A 246 14.58 -30.20 -7.76
N PRO A 247 15.49 -30.59 -6.85
CA PRO A 247 16.87 -30.84 -7.21
C PRO A 247 17.01 -32.00 -8.22
N PRO A 248 18.10 -32.03 -9.01
CA PRO A 248 18.45 -33.17 -9.85
C PRO A 248 18.51 -34.48 -9.04
N ALA A 249 17.96 -35.56 -9.59
CA ALA A 249 17.91 -36.87 -8.94
C ALA A 249 18.40 -38.01 -9.84
N SER A 250 18.26 -37.90 -11.16
CA SER A 250 18.71 -38.94 -12.10
C SER A 250 19.12 -38.38 -13.46
N LEU A 251 19.88 -39.18 -14.21
CA LEU A 251 20.25 -38.93 -15.61
C LEU A 251 19.63 -40.02 -16.49
N ALA A 252 19.05 -39.63 -17.62
CA ALA A 252 18.57 -40.55 -18.65
C ALA A 252 19.31 -40.29 -19.97
N VAL A 253 19.75 -41.34 -20.65
CA VAL A 253 20.35 -41.20 -21.99
C VAL A 253 19.24 -40.96 -23.00
N VAL A 254 19.35 -39.86 -23.75
CA VAL A 254 18.41 -39.47 -24.82
C VAL A 254 18.93 -39.95 -26.18
N SER A 255 20.22 -39.75 -26.44
CA SER A 255 20.84 -40.16 -27.70
C SER A 255 22.35 -40.40 -27.57
N GLY A 256 22.95 -40.99 -28.60
CA GLY A 256 24.39 -41.23 -28.69
C GLY A 256 24.94 -42.32 -27.77
N GLY A 257 24.08 -43.02 -27.02
CA GLY A 257 24.47 -44.17 -26.18
C GLY A 257 24.87 -45.38 -27.02
N GLY A 258 25.85 -46.15 -26.54
CA GLY A 258 26.24 -47.43 -27.13
C GLY A 258 26.97 -47.34 -28.48
N GLN A 259 27.46 -46.16 -28.88
CA GLN A 259 28.21 -45.99 -30.11
C GLN A 259 29.56 -46.72 -30.06
N THR A 260 29.91 -47.39 -31.15
CA THR A 260 31.24 -47.97 -31.35
C THR A 260 32.00 -47.12 -32.35
N VAL A 261 33.17 -46.63 -31.95
CA VAL A 261 33.96 -45.68 -32.73
C VAL A 261 35.40 -46.17 -32.75
N GLN A 262 36.06 -46.09 -33.90
CA GLN A 262 37.48 -46.39 -33.99
C GLN A 262 38.29 -45.40 -33.13
N ALA A 263 39.30 -45.88 -32.41
CA ALA A 263 40.18 -45.04 -31.61
C ALA A 263 40.74 -43.86 -32.43
N GLY A 264 40.67 -42.65 -31.87
CA GLY A 264 41.11 -41.41 -32.53
C GLY A 264 40.09 -40.75 -33.46
N ARG A 265 38.86 -41.28 -33.58
CA ARG A 265 37.75 -40.64 -34.31
C ARG A 265 36.69 -40.09 -33.36
N ALA A 266 36.00 -39.03 -33.78
CA ALA A 266 34.84 -38.49 -33.08
C ALA A 266 33.61 -39.41 -33.24
N ALA A 267 32.72 -39.40 -32.25
CA ALA A 267 31.47 -40.15 -32.31
C ALA A 267 30.55 -39.60 -33.42
N PRO A 268 29.89 -40.46 -34.22
CA PRO A 268 28.98 -40.04 -35.28
C PRO A 268 27.76 -39.23 -34.80
N ALA A 269 27.26 -39.51 -33.60
CA ALA A 269 26.16 -38.80 -32.97
C ALA A 269 26.59 -38.19 -31.63
N PRO A 270 26.05 -37.02 -31.26
CA PRO A 270 26.31 -36.45 -29.94
C PRO A 270 25.72 -37.33 -28.83
N PHE A 271 26.39 -37.38 -27.69
CA PHE A 271 25.85 -38.03 -26.50
C PHE A 271 24.99 -37.03 -25.72
N VAL A 272 23.68 -37.26 -25.69
CA VAL A 272 22.71 -36.38 -25.03
C VAL A 272 22.13 -37.07 -23.81
N VAL A 273 22.14 -36.36 -22.69
CA VAL A 273 21.51 -36.81 -21.43
C VAL A 273 20.44 -35.82 -20.98
N GLU A 274 19.38 -36.34 -20.40
CA GLU A 274 18.33 -35.57 -19.73
C GLU A 274 18.54 -35.65 -18.22
N VAL A 275 18.64 -34.50 -17.55
CA VAL A 275 18.63 -34.42 -16.10
C VAL A 275 17.20 -34.37 -15.61
N ARG A 276 16.84 -35.34 -14.76
CA ARG A 276 15.50 -35.42 -14.14
C ARG A 276 15.56 -35.17 -12.65
N ALA A 277 14.55 -34.51 -12.14
CA ALA A 277 14.31 -34.34 -10.71
C ALA A 277 13.64 -35.58 -10.10
N SER A 278 13.44 -35.58 -8.78
CA SER A 278 12.76 -36.66 -8.05
C SER A 278 11.30 -36.87 -8.47
N ASP A 279 10.70 -35.88 -9.14
CA ASP A 279 9.36 -35.97 -9.72
C ASP A 279 9.35 -36.54 -11.15
N GLY A 280 10.51 -36.95 -11.67
CA GLY A 280 10.67 -37.51 -13.01
C GLY A 280 10.66 -36.48 -14.13
N LEU A 281 10.55 -35.18 -13.83
CA LEU A 281 10.50 -34.09 -14.80
C LEU A 281 11.89 -33.48 -15.04
N PRO A 282 12.13 -32.89 -16.23
CA PRO A 282 13.42 -32.30 -16.55
C PRO A 282 13.78 -31.11 -15.63
N VAL A 283 15.08 -30.92 -15.44
CA VAL A 283 15.67 -29.82 -14.66
C VAL A 283 16.57 -28.99 -15.57
N PRO A 284 16.22 -27.73 -15.87
CA PRO A 284 17.05 -26.83 -16.68
C PRO A 284 18.19 -26.20 -15.85
N GLY A 285 19.23 -25.69 -16.54
CA GLY A 285 20.33 -24.95 -15.91
C GLY A 285 21.33 -25.77 -15.07
N VAL A 286 21.28 -27.11 -15.14
CA VAL A 286 22.19 -28.01 -14.40
C VAL A 286 23.47 -28.21 -15.19
N ALA A 287 24.62 -28.00 -14.56
CA ALA A 287 25.91 -28.34 -15.15
C ALA A 287 26.14 -29.86 -15.13
N VAL A 288 26.39 -30.44 -16.30
CA VAL A 288 26.68 -31.85 -16.52
C VAL A 288 28.13 -31.98 -16.98
N SER A 289 28.89 -32.85 -16.32
CA SER A 289 30.25 -33.21 -16.73
C SER A 289 30.25 -34.58 -17.38
N PHE A 290 30.96 -34.69 -18.50
CA PHE A 290 31.17 -35.96 -19.19
C PHE A 290 32.59 -36.42 -18.92
N ALA A 291 32.76 -37.72 -18.62
CA ALA A 291 34.05 -38.33 -18.38
C ALA A 291 34.10 -39.69 -19.07
N ALA A 292 35.24 -40.01 -19.68
CA ALA A 292 35.47 -41.34 -20.25
C ALA A 292 35.83 -42.32 -19.12
N SER A 293 35.26 -43.52 -19.13
CA SER A 293 35.57 -44.60 -18.18
C SER A 293 36.83 -45.40 -18.57
N GLY A 294 37.50 -45.05 -19.68
CA GLY A 294 38.69 -45.72 -20.21
C GLY A 294 39.57 -44.78 -21.03
N THR A 295 40.32 -45.31 -22.00
CA THR A 295 41.33 -44.57 -22.79
C THR A 295 40.76 -43.59 -23.84
N GLY A 296 39.49 -43.19 -23.72
CA GLY A 296 38.81 -42.27 -24.63
C GLY A 296 38.90 -40.81 -24.20
N ALA A 297 38.66 -39.88 -25.13
CA ALA A 297 38.48 -38.46 -24.80
C ALA A 297 37.06 -38.23 -24.28
N ALA A 298 36.93 -37.47 -23.18
CA ALA A 298 35.64 -37.02 -22.69
C ALA A 298 35.19 -35.76 -23.45
N GLY A 299 33.89 -35.63 -23.70
CA GLY A 299 33.30 -34.37 -24.18
C GLY A 299 33.44 -33.25 -23.14
N ALA A 300 33.38 -32.00 -23.59
CA ALA A 300 33.33 -30.86 -22.67
C ALA A 300 32.05 -30.93 -21.81
N GLY A 301 32.10 -30.37 -20.60
CA GLY A 301 30.88 -30.24 -19.78
C GLY A 301 29.85 -29.34 -20.47
N ALA A 302 28.56 -29.62 -20.25
CA ALA A 302 27.45 -28.87 -20.82
C ALA A 302 26.40 -28.55 -19.75
N THR A 303 25.71 -27.42 -19.92
CA THR A 303 24.58 -27.05 -19.05
C THR A 303 23.27 -27.48 -19.72
N THR A 304 22.35 -28.04 -18.95
CA THR A 304 21.05 -28.46 -19.48
C THR A 304 20.23 -27.27 -19.98
N ASP A 305 19.61 -27.42 -21.15
CA ASP A 305 18.69 -26.44 -21.72
C ASP A 305 17.32 -26.38 -21.03
N ALA A 306 16.36 -25.65 -21.61
CA ALA A 306 15.00 -25.52 -21.08
C ALA A 306 14.22 -26.85 -21.02
N THR A 307 14.63 -27.86 -21.79
CA THR A 307 14.09 -29.22 -21.78
C THR A 307 14.88 -30.19 -20.89
N GLY A 308 15.90 -29.70 -20.18
CA GLY A 308 16.72 -30.51 -19.28
C GLY A 308 17.79 -31.33 -19.99
N HIS A 309 18.09 -31.04 -21.27
CA HIS A 309 19.05 -31.81 -22.07
C HIS A 309 20.43 -31.16 -22.08
N ALA A 310 21.47 -31.97 -21.88
CA ALA A 310 22.87 -31.59 -22.02
C ALA A 310 23.55 -32.49 -23.06
N SER A 311 24.35 -31.90 -23.95
CA SER A 311 25.02 -32.59 -25.06
C SER A 311 26.51 -32.33 -25.06
N THR A 312 27.30 -33.35 -25.39
CA THR A 312 28.74 -33.23 -25.76
C THR A 312 28.92 -32.60 -27.14
#